data_AF-A0A1C6TPB4-F1
#
_entry.id   AF-A0A1C6TPB4-F1
#
_cell.length_a   1.000
_cell.length_b   1.000
_cell.length_c   1.000
_cell.angle_alpha   90.00
_cell.angle_beta   90.00
_cell.angle_gamma   90.00
#
_symmetry.space_group_name_H-M   'P 1'
#
loop_
_entity.id
_entity.type
_entity.pdbx_description
1 polymer ?
#
loop_
_entity_poly.entity_id
_entity_poly.type
_entity_poly.pdbx_seq_one_letter_code
_entity_poly.pdbx_strand_id
1 'polypeptide(L)'
;MGAKFGDLDDYWSPGLTLTVRGKEYTLPLPSAELGLWCRRVAAVAGEVNAATGTDEIQAAVAAVEALPELPGGRNITLQERVLGDVYQQMVADRVPDPYIQFCGATAYLWIIAGEEAAQRYWTSGGRPEAPGPANRQERRASGRKTRTDGAAATPPAASTSGTTTRKRSGRSRTRTGSRGRTS
;
A
#
# COMPACT_ATOMS: atom_id res chain seq x y z
N MET A 1 -44.05 8.49 -25.48
CA MET A 1 -44.00 9.20 -24.18
C MET A 1 -42.78 8.65 -23.45
N GLY A 2 -41.76 9.48 -23.19
CA GLY A 2 -40.54 9.02 -22.52
C GLY A 2 -40.80 8.75 -21.04
N ALA A 3 -40.25 7.66 -20.51
CA ALA A 3 -40.32 7.39 -19.07
C ALA A 3 -39.61 8.50 -18.29
N LYS A 4 -40.29 9.06 -17.28
CA LYS A 4 -39.69 9.98 -16.31
C LYS A 4 -39.26 9.18 -15.10
N PHE A 5 -37.96 9.17 -14.83
CA PHE A 5 -37.39 8.58 -13.61
C PHE A 5 -37.43 9.61 -12.46
N GLY A 6 -37.30 9.13 -11.22
CA GLY A 6 -37.31 9.95 -9.99
C GLY A 6 -36.08 10.84 -9.84
N ASP A 7 -35.94 11.46 -8.68
CA ASP A 7 -34.77 12.30 -8.37
C ASP A 7 -33.53 11.43 -8.09
N LEU A 8 -32.36 11.91 -8.47
CA LEU A 8 -31.08 11.26 -8.18
C LEU A 8 -30.65 11.52 -6.73
N ASP A 9 -31.10 12.61 -6.10
CA ASP A 9 -30.70 12.95 -4.73
C ASP A 9 -31.13 11.89 -3.70
N ASP A 10 -32.20 11.14 -3.98
CA ASP A 10 -32.68 10.02 -3.15
C ASP A 10 -31.66 8.87 -3.03
N TYR A 11 -30.75 8.74 -4.00
CA TYR A 11 -29.74 7.68 -4.04
C TYR A 11 -28.35 8.14 -3.58
N TRP A 12 -28.05 9.43 -3.71
CA TRP A 12 -26.67 9.93 -3.63
C TRP A 12 -26.38 10.86 -2.44
N SER A 13 -27.38 11.14 -1.58
CA SER A 13 -27.21 11.94 -0.36
C SER A 13 -26.87 11.08 0.87
N PRO A 14 -25.85 11.41 1.69
CA PRO A 14 -25.02 12.62 1.69
C PRO A 14 -23.64 12.48 1.00
N GLY A 15 -23.47 11.51 0.10
CA GLY A 15 -22.18 11.18 -0.52
C GLY A 15 -21.44 10.06 0.24
N LEU A 16 -20.11 10.09 0.22
CA LEU A 16 -19.27 9.04 0.80
C LEU A 16 -18.84 9.40 2.23
N THR A 17 -19.23 8.60 3.23
CA THR A 17 -18.79 8.79 4.61
C THR A 17 -17.65 7.84 4.96
N LEU A 18 -16.54 8.39 5.48
CA LEU A 18 -15.34 7.66 5.88
C LEU A 18 -15.13 7.80 7.39
N THR A 19 -15.06 6.67 8.10
CA THR A 19 -14.76 6.66 9.54
C THR A 19 -13.28 6.43 9.78
N VAL A 20 -12.59 7.42 10.35
CA VAL A 20 -11.16 7.35 10.69
C VAL A 20 -10.98 7.62 12.17
N ARG A 21 -10.45 6.63 12.90
CA ARG A 21 -10.20 6.70 14.36
C ARG A 21 -11.45 7.09 15.18
N GLY A 22 -12.63 6.68 14.74
CA GLY A 22 -13.90 6.98 15.41
C GLY A 22 -14.49 8.35 15.09
N LYS A 23 -13.85 9.14 14.21
CA LYS A 23 -14.41 10.37 13.65
C LYS A 23 -14.88 10.12 12.22
N GLU A 24 -16.05 10.65 11.89
CA GLU A 24 -16.65 10.55 10.56
C GLU A 24 -16.29 11.78 9.72
N TYR A 25 -15.96 11.52 8.45
CA TYR A 25 -15.69 12.53 7.44
C TYR A 25 -16.58 12.26 6.24
N THR A 26 -17.46 13.19 5.92
CA THR A 26 -18.40 13.06 4.80
C THR A 26 -17.87 13.82 3.60
N LEU A 27 -17.62 13.11 2.51
CA LEU A 27 -17.26 13.68 1.23
C LEU A 27 -18.54 13.99 0.45
N PRO A 28 -18.65 15.21 -0.12
CA PRO A 28 -19.75 15.53 -1.02
C PRO A 28 -19.63 14.73 -2.32
N LEU A 29 -20.69 14.76 -3.13
CA LEU A 29 -20.64 14.22 -4.48
C LEU A 29 -19.56 14.94 -5.30
N PRO A 30 -18.77 14.20 -6.10
CA PRO A 30 -17.74 14.78 -6.92
C PRO A 30 -18.37 15.69 -7.98
N SER A 31 -17.70 16.80 -8.30
CA SER A 31 -18.10 17.61 -9.45
C SER A 31 -17.93 16.82 -10.75
N ALA A 32 -18.68 17.20 -11.79
CA ALA A 32 -18.58 16.56 -13.10
C ALA A 32 -17.14 16.63 -13.66
N GLU A 33 -16.46 17.75 -13.45
CA GLU A 33 -15.07 17.97 -13.87
C GLU A 33 -14.09 17.04 -13.14
N LEU A 34 -14.24 16.91 -11.81
CA LEU A 34 -13.43 15.99 -11.01
C LEU A 34 -13.66 14.54 -11.45
N GLY A 35 -14.92 14.16 -11.65
CA GLY A 35 -15.29 12.82 -12.10
C GLY A 35 -14.75 12.47 -13.50
N LEU A 36 -14.72 13.44 -14.42
CA LEU A 36 -14.11 13.27 -15.74
C LEU A 36 -12.59 13.14 -15.64
N TRP A 37 -11.96 14.02 -14.85
CA TRP A 37 -10.52 14.00 -14.65
C TRP A 37 -10.05 12.67 -14.06
N CYS A 38 -10.70 12.17 -12.99
CA CYS A 38 -10.37 10.88 -12.39
C CYS A 38 -10.49 9.73 -13.39
N ARG A 39 -11.55 9.72 -14.21
CA ARG A 39 -11.74 8.68 -15.24
C ARG A 39 -10.68 8.75 -16.34
N ARG A 40 -10.24 9.94 -16.74
CA ARG A 40 -9.16 10.06 -17.73
C ARG A 40 -7.82 9.61 -17.16
N VAL A 41 -7.53 9.95 -15.89
CA VAL A 41 -6.34 9.46 -15.19
C VAL A 41 -6.35 7.93 -15.09
N ALA A 42 -7.50 7.32 -14.77
CA ALA A 42 -7.65 5.86 -14.75
C ALA A 42 -7.40 5.24 -16.13
N ALA A 43 -7.95 5.83 -17.19
CA ALA A 43 -7.74 5.35 -18.56
C ALA A 43 -6.25 5.40 -18.94
N VAL A 44 -5.57 6.51 -18.65
CA VAL A 44 -4.14 6.67 -18.96
C VAL A 44 -3.28 5.72 -18.14
N ALA A 45 -3.59 5.50 -16.86
CA ALA A 45 -2.90 4.48 -16.07
C ALA A 45 -3.04 3.07 -16.68
N GLY A 46 -4.21 2.76 -17.27
CA GLY A 46 -4.42 1.53 -18.03
C GLY A 46 -3.60 1.48 -19.33
N GLU A 47 -3.61 2.56 -20.11
CA GLU A 47 -2.83 2.71 -21.35
C GLU A 47 -1.33 2.55 -21.08
N VAL A 48 -0.80 3.20 -20.04
CA VAL A 48 0.62 3.09 -19.65
C VAL A 48 1.00 1.68 -19.21
N ASN A 49 0.11 0.98 -18.48
CA ASN A 49 0.36 -0.41 -18.09
C ASN A 49 0.32 -1.39 -19.28
N ALA A 50 -0.48 -1.08 -20.31
CA ALA A 50 -0.57 -1.88 -21.52
C ALA A 50 0.50 -1.54 -22.57
N ALA A 51 1.08 -0.33 -22.48
CA ALA A 51 2.07 0.17 -23.41
C ALA A 51 3.34 -0.70 -23.40
N THR A 52 3.88 -0.92 -24.59
CA THR A 52 5.13 -1.71 -24.76
C THR A 52 6.30 -0.83 -25.19
N GLY A 53 6.03 0.40 -25.63
CA GLY A 53 7.02 1.37 -26.07
C GLY A 53 6.95 2.71 -25.34
N THR A 54 8.07 3.42 -25.28
CA THR A 54 8.20 4.71 -24.61
C THR A 54 7.34 5.81 -25.24
N ASP A 55 7.15 5.80 -26.55
CA ASP A 55 6.36 6.81 -27.27
C ASP A 55 4.86 6.72 -26.91
N GLU A 56 4.34 5.51 -26.72
CA GLU A 56 2.96 5.27 -26.28
C GLU A 56 2.73 5.81 -24.86
N ILE A 57 3.70 5.60 -23.96
CA ILE A 57 3.68 6.14 -22.59
C ILE A 57 3.67 7.67 -22.62
N GLN A 58 4.54 8.29 -23.43
CA GLN A 58 4.61 9.76 -23.56
C GLN A 58 3.31 10.35 -24.11
N ALA A 59 2.71 9.73 -25.13
CA ALA A 59 1.44 10.16 -25.68
C ALA A 59 0.30 10.08 -24.64
N ALA A 60 0.26 9.02 -23.84
CA ALA A 60 -0.74 8.83 -22.80
C ALA A 60 -0.59 9.89 -21.67
N VAL A 61 0.64 10.16 -21.24
CA VAL A 61 0.93 11.20 -20.24
C VAL A 61 0.54 12.59 -20.76
N ALA A 62 0.92 12.93 -22.00
CA ALA A 62 0.56 14.21 -22.62
C ALA A 62 -0.96 14.42 -22.69
N ALA A 63 -1.73 13.35 -22.86
CA ALA A 63 -3.19 13.43 -22.89
C ALA A 63 -3.81 13.72 -21.50
N VAL A 64 -3.13 13.40 -20.39
CA VAL A 64 -3.53 13.86 -19.04
C VAL A 64 -3.16 15.32 -18.84
N GLU A 65 -1.98 15.74 -19.30
CA GLU A 65 -1.53 17.13 -19.17
C GLU A 65 -2.42 18.11 -19.94
N ALA A 66 -3.00 17.65 -21.06
CA ALA A 66 -3.94 18.40 -21.88
C ALA A 66 -5.35 18.57 -21.25
N LEU A 67 -5.64 17.89 -20.13
CA LEU A 67 -6.91 18.08 -19.42
C LEU A 67 -7.02 19.51 -18.86
N PRO A 68 -8.25 20.07 -18.79
CA PRO A 68 -8.49 21.31 -18.09
C PRO A 68 -7.93 21.26 -16.67
N GLU A 69 -7.30 22.35 -16.25
CA GLU A 69 -6.76 22.45 -14.91
C GLU A 69 -7.89 22.55 -13.89
N LEU A 70 -7.92 21.62 -12.94
CA LEU A 70 -8.89 21.62 -11.84
C LEU A 70 -8.48 22.65 -10.77
N PRO A 71 -9.43 23.11 -9.92
CA PRO A 71 -9.14 23.96 -8.77
C PRO A 71 -8.01 23.41 -7.89
N GLY A 72 -7.16 24.31 -7.38
CA GLY A 72 -5.94 23.96 -6.65
C GLY A 72 -4.71 23.73 -7.53
N GLY A 73 -4.89 23.64 -8.84
CA GLY A 73 -3.82 23.59 -9.83
C GLY A 73 -3.10 22.24 -9.91
N ARG A 74 -2.05 22.14 -10.72
CA ARG A 74 -1.29 20.88 -10.96
C ARG A 74 -0.43 20.39 -9.79
N ASN A 75 -0.18 21.22 -8.78
CA ASN A 75 0.78 20.92 -7.70
C ASN A 75 0.15 20.26 -6.46
N ILE A 76 -1.16 19.99 -6.47
CA ILE A 76 -1.82 19.26 -5.38
C ILE A 76 -1.73 17.75 -5.58
N THR A 77 -1.69 17.03 -4.48
CA THR A 77 -1.69 15.57 -4.50
C THR A 77 -3.05 15.02 -4.96
N LEU A 78 -3.07 13.75 -5.39
CA LEU A 78 -4.32 13.06 -5.72
C LEU A 78 -5.29 13.07 -4.53
N GLN A 79 -4.77 12.85 -3.33
CA GLN A 79 -5.51 12.79 -2.07
C GLN A 79 -6.16 14.14 -1.77
N GLU A 80 -5.41 15.24 -1.86
CA GLU A 80 -5.94 16.60 -1.70
C GLU A 80 -7.06 16.87 -2.71
N ARG A 81 -6.87 16.44 -3.96
CA ARG A 81 -7.83 16.67 -5.03
C ARG A 81 -9.15 15.91 -4.85
N VAL A 82 -9.09 14.62 -4.49
CA VAL A 82 -10.28 13.78 -4.36
C VAL A 82 -10.99 13.94 -3.02
N LEU A 83 -10.26 14.27 -1.94
CA LEU A 83 -10.86 14.51 -0.63
C LEU A 83 -11.36 15.96 -0.48
N GLY A 84 -10.78 16.91 -1.22
CA GLY A 84 -11.15 18.33 -1.14
C GLY A 84 -11.02 18.88 0.28
N ASP A 85 -12.08 19.53 0.79
CA ASP A 85 -12.10 20.11 2.14
C ASP A 85 -11.89 19.08 3.26
N VAL A 86 -12.28 17.82 3.03
CA VAL A 86 -12.06 16.73 4.00
C VAL A 86 -10.56 16.49 4.23
N TYR A 87 -9.71 16.73 3.22
CA TYR A 87 -8.26 16.65 3.40
C TYR A 87 -7.78 17.60 4.50
N GLN A 88 -8.23 18.86 4.44
CA GLN A 88 -7.84 19.88 5.41
C GLN A 88 -8.36 19.56 6.81
N GLN A 89 -9.57 18.99 6.91
CA GLN A 89 -10.12 18.50 8.17
C GLN A 89 -9.24 17.38 8.75
N MET A 90 -8.89 16.37 7.95
CA MET A 90 -8.02 15.26 8.38
C MET A 90 -6.64 15.74 8.83
N VAL A 91 -6.05 16.70 8.13
CA VAL A 91 -4.77 17.32 8.51
C VAL A 91 -4.91 18.06 9.84
N ALA A 92 -5.97 18.87 10.01
CA ALA A 92 -6.25 19.58 11.25
C ALA A 92 -6.45 18.62 12.44
N ASP A 93 -7.09 17.48 12.21
CA ASP A 93 -7.31 16.41 13.19
C ASP A 93 -6.05 15.55 13.45
N ARG A 94 -4.92 15.85 12.80
CA ARG A 94 -3.66 15.10 12.89
C ARG A 94 -3.84 13.62 12.54
N VAL A 95 -4.64 13.35 11.51
CA VAL A 95 -4.74 12.01 10.92
C VAL A 95 -3.38 11.64 10.30
N PRO A 96 -2.81 10.46 10.60
CA PRO A 96 -1.53 10.06 10.01
C PRO A 96 -1.62 9.91 8.48
N ASP A 97 -0.55 10.28 7.77
CA ASP A 97 -0.49 10.23 6.30
C ASP A 97 -0.96 8.89 5.68
N PRO A 98 -0.58 7.70 6.18
CA PRO A 98 -1.07 6.44 5.61
C PRO A 98 -2.59 6.28 5.65
N TYR A 99 -3.27 6.92 6.59
CA TYR A 99 -4.73 6.90 6.67
C TYR A 99 -5.33 7.86 5.63
N ILE A 100 -4.73 9.04 5.44
CA ILE A 100 -5.14 10.00 4.41
C ILE A 100 -4.95 9.39 3.01
N GLN A 101 -3.80 8.73 2.78
CA GLN A 101 -3.52 7.96 1.57
C GLN A 101 -4.60 6.91 1.30
N PHE A 102 -4.97 6.15 2.33
CA PHE A 102 -6.00 5.12 2.24
C PHE A 102 -7.37 5.71 1.89
N CYS A 103 -7.78 6.77 2.59
CA CYS A 103 -9.03 7.48 2.34
C CYS A 103 -9.08 8.09 0.94
N GLY A 104 -7.98 8.69 0.48
CA GLY A 104 -7.88 9.24 -0.87
C GLY A 104 -8.02 8.16 -1.94
N ALA A 105 -7.39 7.00 -1.75
CA ALA A 105 -7.56 5.86 -2.66
C ALA A 105 -9.00 5.32 -2.68
N THR A 106 -9.65 5.21 -1.51
CA THR A 106 -11.07 4.83 -1.44
C THR A 106 -11.97 5.84 -2.15
N ALA A 107 -11.76 7.13 -1.94
CA ALA A 107 -12.54 8.19 -2.60
C ALA A 107 -12.33 8.16 -4.13
N TYR A 108 -11.09 7.99 -4.58
CA TYR A 108 -10.79 7.84 -6.00
C TYR A 108 -11.52 6.64 -6.62
N LEU A 109 -11.49 5.48 -5.97
CA LEU A 109 -12.21 4.28 -6.43
C LEU A 109 -13.73 4.47 -6.44
N TRP A 110 -14.28 5.16 -5.44
CA TRP A 110 -15.69 5.52 -5.42
C TRP A 110 -16.08 6.35 -6.65
N ILE A 111 -15.25 7.34 -7.01
CA ILE A 111 -15.50 8.23 -8.16
C ILE A 111 -15.46 7.45 -9.49
N ILE A 112 -14.50 6.55 -9.69
CA ILE A 112 -14.31 5.89 -11.00
C ILE A 112 -15.05 4.56 -11.16
N ALA A 113 -15.34 3.87 -10.05
CA ALA A 113 -15.88 2.51 -10.05
C ALA A 113 -17.10 2.32 -9.13
N GLY A 114 -17.54 3.36 -8.42
CA GLY A 114 -18.74 3.35 -7.59
C GLY A 114 -18.56 2.79 -6.19
N GLU A 115 -19.66 2.77 -5.44
CA GLU A 115 -19.71 2.44 -4.01
C GLU A 115 -19.23 1.02 -3.72
N GLU A 116 -19.67 0.01 -4.48
CA GLU A 116 -19.27 -1.37 -4.23
C GLU A 116 -17.75 -1.57 -4.33
N ALA A 117 -17.11 -0.93 -5.31
CA ALA A 117 -15.66 -1.02 -5.49
C ALA A 117 -14.91 -0.34 -4.32
N ALA A 118 -15.39 0.82 -3.89
CA ALA A 118 -14.85 1.54 -2.74
C ALA A 118 -15.01 0.73 -1.45
N GLN A 119 -16.17 0.10 -1.23
CA GLN A 119 -16.43 -0.74 -0.06
C GLN A 119 -15.54 -2.00 -0.04
N ARG A 120 -15.34 -2.65 -1.19
CA ARG A 120 -14.42 -3.79 -1.32
C ARG A 120 -12.98 -3.39 -1.00
N TYR A 121 -12.53 -2.23 -1.48
CA TYR A 121 -11.20 -1.72 -1.16
C TYR A 121 -11.06 -1.38 0.33
N TRP A 122 -12.07 -0.73 0.91
CA TRP A 122 -12.11 -0.38 2.33
C TRP A 122 -12.02 -1.62 3.23
N THR A 123 -12.87 -2.61 2.97
CA THR A 123 -12.94 -3.85 3.77
C THR A 123 -11.73 -4.76 3.59
N SER A 124 -11.11 -4.77 2.40
CA SER A 124 -9.86 -5.53 2.17
C SER A 124 -8.61 -4.88 2.80
N GLY A 125 -8.73 -3.64 3.31
CA GLY A 125 -7.58 -2.88 3.79
C GLY A 125 -6.59 -2.54 2.69
N GLY A 126 -7.07 -2.33 1.46
CA GLY A 126 -6.30 -1.83 0.34
C GLY A 126 -5.64 -2.89 -0.53
N ARG A 127 -6.15 -4.14 -0.47
CA ARG A 127 -5.62 -5.27 -1.24
C ARG A 127 -6.77 -6.00 -1.95
N PRO A 128 -7.17 -5.54 -3.15
CA PRO A 128 -8.34 -6.07 -3.85
C PRO A 128 -8.19 -7.55 -4.29
N GLU A 129 -6.96 -8.05 -4.50
CA GLU A 129 -6.71 -9.44 -4.93
C GLU A 129 -6.64 -10.46 -3.78
N ALA A 130 -6.68 -10.02 -2.52
CA ALA A 130 -6.70 -10.92 -1.38
C ALA A 130 -8.09 -10.89 -0.74
N PRO A 131 -8.70 -12.05 -0.40
CA PRO A 131 -9.71 -12.04 0.66
C PRO A 131 -9.02 -11.43 1.89
N GLY A 132 -9.39 -10.18 2.19
CA GLY A 132 -8.67 -9.39 3.16
C GLY A 132 -8.70 -10.08 4.52
N PRO A 133 -7.57 -10.17 5.26
CA PRO A 133 -7.64 -10.51 6.67
C PRO A 133 -8.47 -9.44 7.38
N ALA A 134 -9.44 -9.86 8.19
CA ALA A 134 -10.50 -9.04 8.77
C ALA A 134 -9.98 -7.97 9.76
N ASN A 135 -8.68 -7.94 10.07
CA ASN A 135 -8.06 -6.97 10.97
C ASN A 135 -6.53 -7.13 11.09
N ARG A 136 -5.86 -6.13 11.68
CA ARG A 136 -4.39 -6.06 11.86
C ARG A 136 -3.82 -7.25 12.64
N GLN A 137 -4.61 -7.83 13.54
CA GLN A 137 -4.21 -8.98 14.35
C GLN A 137 -4.10 -10.24 13.48
N GLU A 138 -5.05 -10.45 12.57
CA GLU A 138 -5.00 -11.56 11.62
C GLU A 138 -3.83 -11.46 10.64
N ARG A 139 -3.44 -10.25 10.22
CA ARG A 139 -2.19 -10.05 9.43
C ARG A 139 -0.93 -10.50 10.17
N ARG A 140 -0.88 -10.27 11.48
CA ARG A 140 0.25 -10.72 12.31
C ARG A 140 0.18 -12.24 12.56
N ALA A 141 -1.02 -12.80 12.65
CA ALA A 141 -1.22 -14.22 12.80
C ALA A 141 -0.89 -15.01 11.53
N SER A 142 -1.23 -14.49 10.34
CA SER A 142 -0.91 -15.12 9.05
C SER A 142 0.59 -15.07 8.76
N GLY A 143 1.27 -13.98 9.10
CA GLY A 143 2.74 -13.90 9.05
C GLY A 143 3.47 -14.85 10.02
N ARG A 144 2.77 -15.41 11.01
CA ARG A 144 3.29 -16.44 11.92
C ARG A 144 3.07 -17.86 11.40
N LYS A 145 2.15 -18.08 10.45
CA LYS A 145 1.84 -19.42 9.90
C LYS A 145 2.78 -19.88 8.78
N THR A 146 3.75 -19.05 8.36
CA THR A 146 4.87 -19.44 7.48
C THR A 146 6.16 -19.77 8.26
N ARG A 147 6.04 -20.46 9.40
CA ARG A 147 7.11 -21.37 9.83
C ARG A 147 6.73 -22.77 9.42
N THR A 148 7.49 -23.27 8.45
CA THR A 148 7.43 -24.60 7.85
C THR A 148 7.53 -25.69 8.92
N ASP A 149 6.40 -26.14 9.44
CA ASP A 149 6.29 -27.45 10.09
C ASP A 149 5.83 -28.45 9.03
N GLY A 150 6.81 -29.02 8.32
CA GLY A 150 6.57 -30.00 7.27
C GLY A 150 7.87 -30.60 6.75
N ALA A 151 8.17 -31.82 7.22
CA ALA A 151 9.19 -32.76 6.75
C ALA A 151 10.63 -32.54 7.23
N ALA A 152 10.82 -32.78 8.53
CA ALA A 152 12.02 -33.43 9.05
C ALA A 152 12.15 -34.85 8.45
N ALA A 153 13.03 -35.02 7.45
CA ALA A 153 13.57 -36.31 7.03
C ALA A 153 14.75 -36.12 6.06
N THR A 154 15.93 -35.77 6.58
CA THR A 154 17.20 -36.08 5.88
C THR A 154 18.18 -36.58 6.93
N PRO A 155 18.59 -37.86 6.88
CA PRO A 155 19.50 -38.43 7.86
C PRO A 155 20.91 -37.81 7.75
N PRO A 156 21.65 -37.66 8.87
CA PRO A 156 23.03 -37.19 8.81
C PRO A 156 23.92 -38.27 8.18
N ALA A 157 24.42 -38.03 6.97
CA ALA A 157 25.34 -38.94 6.30
C ALA A 157 26.81 -38.66 6.71
N ALA A 158 27.28 -39.51 7.62
CA ALA A 158 28.62 -40.07 7.79
C ALA A 158 29.89 -39.19 7.68
N SER A 159 30.59 -39.15 8.81
CA SER A 159 32.00 -38.80 8.98
C SER A 159 32.91 -39.43 7.91
N THR A 160 33.64 -38.58 7.18
CA THR A 160 34.85 -38.98 6.42
C THR A 160 36.08 -38.51 7.18
N SER A 161 36.38 -39.20 8.28
CA SER A 161 37.71 -39.19 8.90
C SER A 161 38.52 -40.40 8.42
N GLY A 162 39.55 -40.11 7.61
CA GLY A 162 40.63 -41.02 7.23
C GLY A 162 41.47 -40.35 6.15
N THR A 163 42.80 -40.23 6.18
CA THR A 163 43.83 -40.80 7.06
C THR A 163 45.12 -39.96 6.87
N THR A 164 45.92 -39.85 7.93
CA THR A 164 47.40 -39.72 7.94
C THR A 164 48.13 -38.43 7.49
N THR A 165 48.68 -37.78 8.52
CA THR A 165 50.12 -37.47 8.73
C THR A 165 50.83 -36.43 7.86
N ARG A 166 51.26 -35.35 8.53
CA ARG A 166 52.68 -34.96 8.59
C ARG A 166 53.02 -34.28 9.92
N LYS A 167 53.94 -34.90 10.66
CA LYS A 167 54.64 -34.31 11.82
C LYS A 167 55.42 -33.08 11.35
N ARG A 168 55.31 -31.96 12.07
CA ARG A 168 56.44 -31.04 12.20
C ARG A 168 56.60 -30.58 13.64
N SER A 169 57.81 -30.83 14.11
CA SER A 169 58.39 -30.58 15.42
C SER A 169 58.48 -29.09 15.76
N GLY A 170 58.54 -28.77 17.05
CA GLY A 170 59.27 -27.57 17.47
C GLY A 170 58.70 -26.78 18.65
N ARG A 171 58.83 -27.32 19.86
CA ARG A 171 59.34 -26.59 21.04
C ARG A 171 58.57 -25.33 21.48
N SER A 172 57.49 -25.51 22.24
CA SER A 172 57.02 -24.47 23.17
C SER A 172 57.90 -24.49 24.43
N ARG A 173 58.78 -23.50 24.55
CA ARG A 173 59.53 -23.22 25.79
C ARG A 173 58.61 -22.47 26.76
N THR A 174 58.46 -23.08 27.91
CA THR A 174 58.11 -22.53 29.22
C THR A 174 58.51 -21.06 29.41
N ARG A 175 57.57 -20.26 29.95
CA ARG A 175 57.90 -19.29 31.00
C ARG A 175 56.69 -18.96 31.86
N THR A 176 56.54 -19.79 32.89
CA THR A 176 55.89 -19.50 34.16
C THR A 176 56.75 -18.48 34.93
N GLY A 177 56.09 -17.51 35.58
CA GLY A 177 56.59 -16.86 36.79
C GLY A 177 57.17 -15.45 36.63
N SER A 178 56.46 -14.46 37.17
CA SER A 178 57.03 -13.31 37.90
C SER A 178 55.90 -12.36 38.36
N ARG A 179 55.29 -12.65 39.50
CA ARG A 179 54.67 -11.63 40.37
C ARG A 179 55.05 -11.93 41.80
N GLY A 180 55.77 -10.99 42.41
CA GLY A 180 55.83 -10.83 43.86
C GLY A 180 57.20 -10.42 44.37
N ARG A 181 57.27 -9.18 44.88
CA ARG A 181 58.12 -8.61 45.97
C ARG A 181 58.62 -7.22 45.59
N THR A 182 58.74 -6.21 46.44
CA THR A 182 58.42 -5.92 47.86
C THR A 182 58.80 -4.45 48.05
N SER A 183 58.29 -3.85 49.14
CA SER A 183 58.79 -2.65 49.81
C SER A 183 58.42 -1.30 49.21
#